data_AF-A0A4S4ATJ4-F1
#
_entry.id   AF-A0A4S4ATJ4-F1
#
_cell.length_a   1.000
_cell.length_b   1.000
_cell.length_c   1.000
_cell.angle_alpha   90.00
_cell.angle_beta   90.00
_cell.angle_gamma   90.00
#
_symmetry.space_group_name_H-M   'P 1'
#
loop_
_entity.id
_entity.type
_entity.pdbx_description
1 polymer ?
#
loop_
_entity_poly.entity_id
_entity_poly.type
_entity_poly.pdbx_seq_one_letter_code
_entity_poly.pdbx_strand_id
1 'polypeptide(L)'
;MKELDAMVFLAVFQEMLGPLLWVLVLLAVGGIVAFLAVLAKERKIVSRRLVRSELLGLVGGALALVLMARVSSSGFTDAGGPADWFLIALVFGLGLAGTTVLVYALAGWKDALSGSR
;
A
#
# COMPACT_ATOMS: atom_id res chain seq x y z
N MET A 1 -23.21 -12.24 -19.36
CA MET A 1 -22.24 -11.57 -18.47
C MET A 1 -21.17 -12.59 -18.13
N LYS A 2 -19.88 -12.32 -18.32
CA LYS A 2 -18.81 -13.26 -17.90
C LYS A 2 -18.96 -13.48 -16.40
N GLU A 3 -18.98 -14.74 -15.98
CA GLU A 3 -18.87 -15.08 -14.56
C GLU A 3 -17.48 -14.62 -14.11
N LEU A 4 -17.47 -13.55 -13.31
CA LEU A 4 -16.24 -13.01 -12.72
C LEU A 4 -15.79 -13.97 -11.64
N ASP A 5 -15.09 -15.04 -12.04
CA ASP A 5 -14.52 -15.99 -11.12
C ASP A 5 -13.30 -15.37 -10.42
N ALA A 6 -13.41 -15.18 -9.11
CA ALA A 6 -12.34 -14.65 -8.28
C ALA A 6 -11.06 -15.50 -8.38
N MET A 7 -11.20 -16.82 -8.63
CA MET A 7 -10.06 -17.71 -8.79
C MET A 7 -9.26 -17.39 -10.06
N VAL A 8 -9.94 -17.01 -11.14
CA VAL A 8 -9.29 -16.60 -12.39
C VAL A 8 -8.51 -15.31 -12.19
N PHE A 9 -9.06 -14.33 -11.46
CA PHE A 9 -8.31 -13.10 -11.13
C PHE A 9 -7.08 -13.39 -10.29
N LEU A 10 -7.19 -14.27 -9.29
CA LEU A 10 -6.05 -14.66 -8.47
C LEU A 10 -4.96 -15.34 -9.32
N ALA A 11 -5.35 -16.24 -10.21
CA ALA A 11 -4.42 -16.91 -11.12
C ALA A 11 -3.70 -15.91 -12.04
N VAL A 12 -4.40 -14.92 -12.59
CA VAL A 12 -3.80 -13.85 -13.41
C VAL A 12 -2.82 -13.01 -12.58
N PHE A 13 -3.21 -12.60 -11.37
CA PHE A 13 -2.30 -11.85 -10.49
C PHE A 13 -1.05 -12.67 -10.13
N GLN A 14 -1.22 -13.97 -9.86
CA GLN A 14 -0.10 -14.87 -9.58
C GLN A 14 0.84 -14.99 -10.78
N GLU A 15 0.31 -15.05 -12.00
CA GLU A 15 1.13 -15.09 -13.22
C GLU A 15 1.89 -13.77 -13.45
N MET A 16 1.24 -12.63 -13.23
CA MET A 16 1.85 -11.31 -13.46
C MET A 16 2.85 -10.89 -12.37
N LEU A 17 2.55 -11.19 -11.10
CA LEU A 17 3.33 -10.73 -9.95
C LEU A 17 4.21 -11.83 -9.34
N GLY A 18 3.92 -13.11 -9.60
CA GLY A 18 4.66 -14.23 -9.04
C GLY A 18 4.74 -14.18 -7.50
N PRO A 19 5.93 -14.43 -6.91
CA PRO A 19 6.12 -14.36 -5.46
C PRO A 19 5.81 -12.99 -4.83
N LEU A 20 5.90 -11.91 -5.62
CA LEU A 20 5.69 -10.55 -5.13
C LEU A 20 4.23 -10.30 -4.73
N LEU A 21 3.26 -11.03 -5.31
CA LEU A 21 1.85 -10.98 -4.90
C LEU A 21 1.72 -11.25 -3.40
N TRP A 22 2.34 -12.32 -2.92
CA TRP A 22 2.24 -12.74 -1.53
C TRP A 22 2.96 -11.76 -0.59
N VAL A 23 4.06 -11.17 -1.03
CA VAL A 23 4.74 -10.10 -0.28
C VAL A 23 3.83 -8.89 -0.13
N LEU A 24 3.18 -8.45 -1.22
CA LEU A 24 2.24 -7.32 -1.18
C LEU A 24 1.01 -7.62 -0.30
N VAL A 25 0.45 -8.83 -0.39
CA VAL A 25 -0.66 -9.27 0.47
C VAL A 25 -0.25 -9.29 1.93
N LEU A 26 0.92 -9.84 2.24
CA LEU A 26 1.45 -9.87 3.60
C LEU A 26 1.69 -8.47 4.15
N LEU A 27 2.23 -7.56 3.34
CA LEU A 27 2.41 -6.16 3.72
C LEU A 27 1.07 -5.44 3.95
N ALA A 28 0.08 -5.67 3.08
CA ALA A 28 -1.23 -5.04 3.22
C ALA A 28 -1.97 -5.52 4.47
N VAL A 29 -2.11 -6.85 4.62
CA VAL A 29 -2.80 -7.45 5.76
C VAL A 29 -2.03 -7.19 7.06
N GLY A 30 -0.72 -7.42 7.06
CA GLY A 30 0.15 -7.20 8.21
C GLY A 30 0.17 -5.73 8.64
N GLY A 31 0.20 -4.80 7.70
CA GLY A 31 0.13 -3.37 7.97
C GLY A 31 -1.18 -2.94 8.61
N ILE A 32 -2.31 -3.42 8.10
CA ILE A 32 -3.63 -3.15 8.69
C ILE A 32 -3.70 -3.72 10.11
N VAL A 33 -3.30 -4.97 10.32
CA VAL A 33 -3.30 -5.61 11.64
C VAL A 33 -2.41 -4.86 12.62
N ALA A 34 -1.20 -4.48 12.22
CA ALA A 34 -0.28 -3.72 13.06
C ALA A 34 -0.85 -2.33 13.40
N PHE A 35 -1.48 -1.66 12.44
CA PHE A 35 -2.13 -0.37 12.67
C PHE A 35 -3.28 -0.48 13.67
N LEU A 36 -4.15 -1.47 13.51
CA LEU A 36 -5.25 -1.73 14.44
C LEU A 36 -4.75 -2.08 15.84
N ALA A 37 -3.66 -2.84 15.95
CA ALA A 37 -3.04 -3.17 17.23
C ALA A 37 -2.51 -1.92 17.96
N VAL A 38 -1.84 -1.01 17.23
CA VAL A 38 -1.37 0.27 17.76
C VAL A 38 -2.55 1.13 18.19
N LEU A 39 -3.59 1.23 17.37
CA LEU A 39 -4.78 2.03 17.67
C LEU A 39 -5.53 1.50 18.90
N ALA A 40 -5.68 0.18 19.03
CA ALA A 40 -6.28 -0.46 20.19
C ALA A 40 -5.50 -0.19 21.48
N LYS A 41 -4.16 -0.13 21.39
CA LYS A 41 -3.26 0.11 22.52
C LYS A 41 -3.25 1.57 22.96
N GLU A 42 -3.11 2.50 22.01
CA GLU A 42 -2.95 3.93 22.32
C GLU A 42 -4.29 4.66 22.50
N ARG A 43 -5.38 4.14 21.90
CA ARG A 43 -6.73 4.74 21.87
C ARG A 43 -6.77 6.19 21.38
N LYS A 44 -5.70 6.67 20.75
CA LYS A 44 -5.56 8.01 20.18
C LYS A 44 -4.69 7.96 18.94
N ILE A 45 -4.89 8.92 18.05
CA ILE A 45 -4.05 9.12 16.88
C ILE A 45 -3.07 10.25 17.18
N VAL A 46 -1.77 9.96 17.21
CA VAL A 46 -0.72 10.98 17.39
C VAL A 46 -0.48 11.73 16.08
N SER A 47 -0.91 13.00 16.01
CA SER A 47 -0.82 13.83 14.79
C SER A 47 0.62 14.00 14.28
N ARG A 48 1.59 14.21 15.17
CA ARG A 48 3.01 14.35 14.79
C ARG A 48 3.56 13.10 14.09
N ARG A 49 3.12 11.91 14.51
CA ARG A 49 3.49 10.63 13.90
C ARG A 49 2.76 10.44 12.57
N LEU A 50 1.50 10.85 12.49
CA LEU A 50 0.72 10.79 11.26
C LEU A 50 1.38 11.64 10.14
N VAL A 51 1.68 12.91 10.40
CA VAL A 51 2.29 13.81 9.40
C VAL A 51 3.63 13.26 8.88
N ARG A 52 4.48 12.72 9.77
CA ARG A 52 5.73 12.07 9.35
C ARG A 52 5.50 10.83 8.50
N SER A 53 4.45 10.07 8.82
CA SER A 53 4.07 8.87 8.06
C SER A 53 3.50 9.23 6.70
N GLU A 54 2.75 10.32 6.57
CA GLU A 54 2.21 10.83 5.30
C GLU A 54 3.34 11.32 4.37
N LEU A 55 4.34 12.02 4.91
CA LEU A 55 5.52 12.43 4.14
C LEU A 55 6.28 11.23 3.57
N LEU A 56 6.43 10.16 4.36
CA LEU A 56 7.00 8.89 3.87
C LEU A 56 6.02 8.15 2.95
N GLY A 57 4.73 8.36 3.13
CA GLY A 57 3.67 7.91 2.24
C GLY A 57 3.87 8.41 0.81
N LEU A 58 4.32 9.65 0.61
CA LEU A 58 4.62 10.17 -0.74
C LEU A 58 5.65 9.30 -1.48
N VAL A 59 6.68 8.84 -0.77
CA VAL A 59 7.68 7.92 -1.32
C VAL A 59 7.04 6.58 -1.66
N GLY A 60 6.15 6.10 -0.79
CA GLY A 60 5.34 4.90 -1.04
C GLY A 60 4.46 4.98 -2.29
N GLY A 61 3.78 6.12 -2.49
CA GLY A 61 3.00 6.37 -3.70
C GLY A 61 3.85 6.36 -4.95
N ALA A 62 5.03 7.00 -4.92
CA ALA A 62 5.97 6.96 -6.04
C ALA A 62 6.50 5.54 -6.32
N LEU A 63 6.82 4.77 -5.27
CA LEU A 63 7.24 3.37 -5.41
C LEU A 63 6.12 2.48 -5.97
N ALA A 64 4.86 2.72 -5.59
CA ALA A 64 3.73 2.01 -6.15
C ALA A 64 3.58 2.26 -7.65
N LEU A 65 3.79 3.50 -8.11
CA LEU A 65 3.84 3.84 -9.53
C LEU A 65 4.99 3.16 -10.27
N VAL A 66 6.18 3.12 -9.66
CA VAL A 66 7.33 2.39 -10.23
C VAL A 66 7.01 0.89 -10.36
N LEU A 67 6.41 0.31 -9.32
CA LEU A 67 6.03 -1.10 -9.30
C LEU A 67 4.96 -1.42 -10.35
N MET A 68 3.93 -0.58 -10.46
CA MET A 68 2.92 -0.66 -11.51
C MET A 68 3.56 -0.66 -12.89
N ALA A 69 4.49 0.27 -13.17
CA ALA A 69 5.16 0.35 -14.47
C ALA A 69 6.08 -0.84 -14.76
N ARG A 70 6.63 -1.49 -13.72
CA ARG A 70 7.46 -2.69 -13.86
C ARG A 70 6.65 -3.95 -14.15
N VAL A 71 5.45 -4.05 -13.61
CA VAL A 71 4.55 -5.20 -13.79
C VAL A 71 3.71 -5.04 -15.07
N SER A 72 3.43 -3.81 -15.47
CA SER A 72 2.72 -3.50 -16.71
C SER A 72 3.59 -3.76 -17.95
N SER A 73 3.06 -4.49 -18.92
CA SER A 73 3.73 -4.77 -20.20
C SER A 73 3.86 -3.54 -21.12
N SER A 74 3.09 -2.48 -20.90
CA SER A 74 3.09 -1.25 -21.72
C SER A 74 3.83 -0.06 -21.08
N GLY A 75 4.18 -0.14 -19.79
CA GLY A 75 4.79 0.97 -19.04
C GLY A 75 3.92 2.25 -19.02
N PHE A 76 4.54 3.40 -18.77
CA PHE A 76 3.88 4.73 -18.84
C PHE A 76 3.70 5.24 -20.27
N THR A 77 4.30 4.58 -21.25
CA THR A 77 4.46 5.06 -22.63
C THR A 77 3.17 5.10 -23.45
N ASP A 78 2.13 4.39 -23.02
CA ASP A 78 0.81 4.36 -23.66
C ASP A 78 -0.30 5.00 -22.80
N ALA A 79 0.06 5.58 -21.63
CA ALA A 79 -0.88 6.14 -20.65
C ALA A 79 -1.36 7.55 -20.99
N GLY A 80 -1.82 7.76 -22.23
CA GLY A 80 -2.27 9.05 -22.74
C GLY A 80 -3.76 9.35 -22.52
N GLY A 81 -4.55 8.36 -22.07
CA GLY A 81 -5.99 8.49 -21.93
C GLY A 81 -6.43 9.11 -20.59
N PRO A 82 -7.59 9.78 -20.53
CA PRO A 82 -8.15 10.30 -19.27
C PRO A 82 -8.36 9.21 -18.21
N ALA A 83 -8.69 7.99 -18.63
CA ALA A 83 -8.86 6.84 -17.73
C ALA A 83 -7.54 6.42 -17.06
N ASP A 84 -6.41 6.55 -17.78
CA ASP A 84 -5.10 6.17 -17.26
C ASP A 84 -4.64 7.11 -16.16
N TRP A 85 -5.01 8.40 -16.26
CA TRP A 85 -4.74 9.37 -15.20
C TRP A 85 -5.47 9.02 -13.90
N PHE A 86 -6.71 8.53 -14.00
CA PHE A 86 -7.43 8.02 -12.82
C PHE A 86 -6.73 6.79 -12.22
N LEU A 87 -6.25 5.86 -13.06
CA LEU A 87 -5.52 4.69 -12.59
C LEU A 87 -4.20 5.09 -11.91
N ILE A 88 -3.43 6.00 -12.50
CA ILE A 88 -2.19 6.52 -11.92
C ILE A 88 -2.47 7.20 -10.57
N ALA A 89 -3.46 8.08 -10.51
CA ALA A 89 -3.85 8.74 -9.27
C ALA A 89 -4.30 7.74 -8.19
N LEU A 90 -5.07 6.72 -8.58
CA LEU A 90 -5.54 5.68 -7.68
C LEU A 90 -4.39 4.82 -7.14
N VAL A 91 -3.47 4.37 -8.01
CA VAL A 91 -2.30 3.57 -7.60
C VAL A 91 -1.39 4.39 -6.70
N PHE A 92 -1.13 5.65 -7.05
CA PHE A 92 -0.35 6.56 -6.19
C PHE A 92 -1.04 6.75 -4.83
N GLY A 93 -2.34 7.03 -4.82
CA GLY A 93 -3.12 7.24 -3.61
C GLY A 93 -3.15 6.01 -2.70
N LEU A 94 -3.34 4.81 -3.28
CA LEU A 94 -3.28 3.55 -2.54
C LEU A 94 -1.89 3.26 -2.00
N GLY A 95 -0.84 3.50 -2.79
CA GLY A 95 0.56 3.37 -2.35
C GLY A 95 0.91 4.32 -1.21
N LEU A 96 0.44 5.57 -1.30
CA LEU A 96 0.59 6.58 -0.27
C LEU A 96 -0.13 6.19 1.01
N ALA A 97 -1.41 5.85 0.92
CA ALA A 97 -2.21 5.46 2.07
C ALA A 97 -1.66 4.20 2.74
N GLY A 98 -1.36 3.16 1.95
CA GLY A 98 -0.80 1.89 2.45
C GLY A 98 0.54 2.09 3.16
N THR A 99 1.43 2.88 2.58
CA THR A 99 2.74 3.17 3.19
C THR A 99 2.59 4.04 4.45
N THR A 100 1.67 5.00 4.44
CA THR A 100 1.36 5.82 5.63
C THR A 100 0.90 4.93 6.79
N VAL A 101 -0.02 4.00 6.54
CA VAL A 101 -0.52 3.04 7.54
C VAL A 101 0.61 2.16 8.06
N LEU A 102 1.44 1.61 7.18
CA LEU A 102 2.59 0.77 7.55
C LEU A 102 3.61 1.51 8.40
N VAL A 103 4.05 2.68 7.96
CA VAL A 103 5.03 3.50 8.68
C VAL A 103 4.50 3.95 10.03
N TYR A 104 3.22 4.34 10.08
CA TYR A 104 2.58 4.73 11.34
C TYR A 104 2.53 3.57 12.34
N ALA A 105 2.13 2.38 11.86
CA ALA A 105 2.07 1.18 12.68
C ALA A 105 3.46 0.78 13.21
N LEU A 106 4.47 0.77 12.34
CA LEU A 106 5.85 0.45 12.71
C LEU A 106 6.43 1.46 13.71
N ALA A 107 6.15 2.74 13.54
CA ALA A 107 6.58 3.77 14.47
C ALA A 107 5.89 3.61 15.84
N GLY A 108 4.57 3.37 15.87
CA GLY A 108 3.86 3.12 17.13
C GLY A 108 4.32 1.85 17.85
N TRP A 109 4.66 0.79 17.10
CA TRP A 109 5.23 -0.42 17.69
C TRP A 109 6.63 -0.19 18.26
N LYS A 110 7.47 0.61 17.61
CA LYS A 110 8.79 0.98 18.12
C LYS A 110 8.70 1.80 19.40
N ASP A 111 7.80 2.79 19.45
CA ASP A 111 7.55 3.59 20.66
C ASP A 111 7.06 2.71 21.82
N ALA A 112 6.20 1.74 21.50
CA ALA A 112 5.72 0.74 22.45
C ALA A 112 6.82 -0.17 23.02
N LEU A 113 7.84 -0.51 22.24
CA LEU A 113 8.98 -1.33 22.66
C LEU A 113 10.06 -0.51 23.38
N SER A 114 10.24 0.76 23.01
CA SER A 114 11.27 1.63 23.59
C SER A 114 10.87 2.25 24.94
N GLY A 115 9.61 2.12 25.36
CA GLY A 115 9.12 2.61 26.65
C GLY A 115 9.02 4.13 26.75
N SER A 116 9.29 4.87 25.67
CA SER A 116 9.18 6.33 25.60
C SER A 116 7.69 6.71 25.48
N ARG A 117 7.01 6.89 26.62
CA ARG A 117 5.64 7.42 26.67
C ARG A 117 5.60 8.93 26.53
#